data_AF-A0A7V5FUG3-F1
#
_entry.id   AF-A0A7V5FUG3-F1
#
_cell.length_a   1.000
_cell.length_b   1.000
_cell.length_c   1.000
_cell.angle_alpha   90.00
_cell.angle_beta   90.00
_cell.angle_gamma   90.00
#
_symmetry.space_group_name_H-M   'P 1'
#
loop_
_entity.id
_entity.type
_entity.pdbx_description
1 polymer ?
#
loop_
_entity_poly.entity_id
_entity_poly.type
_entity_poly.pdbx_seq_one_letter_code
_entity_poly.pdbx_strand_id
1 'polypeptide(L)' 'MTQKKTTKECPECHGNKRIPGACVCDSEWRGTQDGDDWNECQCEAEQTCPTCKGTGVVKVDP' A
#
# COMPACT_ATOMS: atom_id res chain seq x y z
N MET A 1 -37.31 -1.86 -3.92
CA MET A 1 -36.49 -0.63 -4.09
C MET A 1 -35.04 -1.07 -4.26
N THR A 2 -34.49 -1.01 -5.47
CA THR A 2 -33.14 -1.51 -5.75
C THR A 2 -32.12 -0.43 -5.39
N GLN A 3 -31.51 -0.53 -4.21
CA GLN A 3 -30.40 0.32 -3.78
C GLN A 3 -29.22 0.08 -4.73
N LYS A 4 -28.91 1.06 -5.55
CA LYS A 4 -27.82 1.04 -6.53
C LYS A 4 -26.52 1.32 -5.78
N LYS A 5 -25.83 0.26 -5.33
CA LYS A 5 -24.53 0.38 -4.66
C LYS A 5 -23.54 1.09 -5.59
N THR A 6 -23.07 2.27 -5.18
CA THR A 6 -22.09 3.03 -5.96
C THR A 6 -20.70 2.56 -5.54
N THR A 7 -20.03 1.81 -6.40
CA THR A 7 -18.59 1.53 -6.24
C THR A 7 -17.82 2.76 -6.65
N LYS A 8 -17.08 3.35 -5.71
CA LYS A 8 -16.11 4.42 -5.98
C LYS A 8 -14.70 3.84 -5.95
N GLU A 9 -13.78 4.47 -6.67
CA GLU A 9 -12.36 4.19 -6.54
C GLU A 9 -11.91 4.33 -5.07
N CYS A 10 -11.06 3.42 -4.62
CA CYS A 10 -10.59 3.46 -3.25
C CYS A 10 -9.72 4.71 -3.05
N PRO A 11 -10.10 5.65 -2.18
CA PRO A 11 -9.37 6.91 -2.02
C PRO A 11 -7.98 6.70 -1.40
N GLU A 12 -7.78 5.62 -0.64
CA GLU A 12 -6.52 5.34 0.04
C GLU A 12 -5.41 4.83 -0.89
N CYS A 13 -5.77 4.01 -1.90
CA CYS A 13 -4.81 3.47 -2.85
C CYS A 13 -5.03 4.00 -4.27
N HIS A 14 -5.99 4.89 -4.48
CA HIS A 14 -6.37 5.43 -5.78
C HIS A 14 -6.61 4.33 -6.85
N GLY A 15 -7.20 3.21 -6.44
CA GLY A 15 -7.42 2.06 -7.32
C GLY A 15 -6.23 1.11 -7.50
N ASN A 16 -5.04 1.40 -6.93
CA ASN A 16 -3.86 0.53 -7.03
C ASN A 16 -3.96 -0.78 -6.24
N LYS A 17 -5.01 -0.97 -5.43
CA LYS A 17 -5.27 -2.17 -4.61
C LYS A 17 -4.26 -2.41 -3.48
N ARG A 18 -3.05 -1.90 -3.62
CA ARG A 18 -1.94 -1.98 -2.67
C ARG A 18 -1.44 -0.58 -2.36
N ILE A 19 -0.90 -0.44 -1.16
CA ILE A 19 -0.23 0.76 -0.70
C ILE A 19 1.27 0.48 -0.88
N PRO A 20 1.99 1.32 -1.66
CA PRO A 20 3.43 1.17 -1.78
C PRO A 20 4.06 1.30 -0.40
N GLY A 21 4.97 0.39 -0.06
CA GLY A 21 5.75 0.52 1.17
C GLY A 21 6.68 1.73 1.08
N ALA A 22 7.04 2.29 2.23
CA ALA A 22 8.02 3.35 2.28
C ALA A 22 9.44 2.75 2.21
N CYS A 23 10.32 3.39 1.45
CA CYS A 23 11.75 3.12 1.51
C CYS A 23 12.42 4.24 2.29
N VAL A 24 13.04 3.88 3.42
CA VAL A 24 13.81 4.81 4.24
C VAL A 24 15.29 4.47 4.05
N CYS A 25 16.03 5.38 3.42
CA CYS A 25 17.48 5.28 3.26
C CYS A 25 18.13 6.20 4.28
N ASP A 26 18.73 5.62 5.32
CA ASP A 26 19.33 6.39 6.41
C ASP A 26 20.68 5.78 6.79
N SER A 27 21.76 6.55 6.59
CA SER A 27 23.14 6.11 6.83
C SER A 27 23.49 5.95 8.32
N GLU A 28 22.63 6.40 9.25
CA GLU A 28 22.81 6.18 10.69
C GLU A 28 22.32 4.79 11.12
N TRP A 29 21.53 4.11 10.28
CA TRP A 29 21.00 2.79 10.54
C TRP A 29 21.94 1.78 9.91
N ARG A 30 22.40 0.79 10.69
CA ARG A 30 23.03 -0.38 10.08
C ARG A 30 21.96 -1.05 9.22
N GLY A 31 22.08 -0.86 7.90
CA GLY A 31 21.10 -1.32 6.93
C GLY A 31 20.81 -2.82 7.02
N THR A 32 19.90 -3.30 6.20
CA THR A 32 19.66 -4.74 6.07
C THR A 32 20.73 -5.31 5.16
N GLN A 33 21.37 -6.38 5.63
CA GLN A 33 22.35 -7.11 4.82
C GLN A 33 21.59 -7.87 3.73
N ASP A 34 21.68 -7.39 2.48
CA ASP A 34 21.15 -8.10 1.31
C ASP A 34 22.33 -8.79 0.61
N GLY A 35 22.60 -10.03 1.01
CA GLY A 35 23.75 -10.78 0.50
C GLY A 35 25.09 -10.22 1.01
N ASP A 36 25.93 -9.75 0.07
CA ASP A 36 27.29 -9.21 0.32
C ASP A 36 27.31 -7.66 0.36
N ASP A 37 26.17 -7.02 0.03
CA ASP A 37 26.04 -5.56 -0.02
C ASP A 37 25.19 -5.06 1.17
N TRP A 38 25.65 -3.96 1.79
CA TRP A 38 24.91 -3.32 2.86
C TRP A 38 23.93 -2.33 2.24
N ASN A 39 22.65 -2.71 2.19
CA ASN A 39 21.62 -1.80 1.72
C ASN A 39 21.18 -0.88 2.88
N GLU A 40 21.69 0.35 2.86
CA GLU A 40 21.31 1.43 3.77
C GLU A 40 19.81 1.81 3.64
N CYS A 41 19.16 1.38 2.55
CA CYS A 41 17.72 1.55 2.34
C CYS A 41 16.92 0.38 2.90
N GLN A 42 16.03 0.69 3.84
CA GLN A 42 15.02 -0.20 4.39
C GLN A 42 13.69 0.05 3.68
N CYS A 43 13.37 -0.83 2.73
CA CYS A 43 12.09 -0.79 2.02
C CYS A 43 11.07 -1.70 2.68
N GLU A 44 9.98 -1.10 3.15
CA GLU A 44 8.82 -1.87 3.57
C GLU A 44 8.16 -2.53 2.36
N ALA A 45 7.70 -3.77 2.52
CA ALA A 45 6.97 -4.44 1.47
C ALA A 45 5.64 -3.72 1.21
N GLU A 46 5.22 -3.66 -0.05
CA GLU A 46 3.90 -3.18 -0.43
C GLU A 46 2.79 -3.93 0.33
N GLN A 47 1.92 -3.17 0.98
CA GLN A 47 0.84 -3.72 1.81
C GLN A 47 -0.46 -3.73 1.02
N THR A 48 -1.30 -4.75 1.25
CA THR A 48 -2.64 -4.74 0.66
C THR A 48 -3.44 -3.60 1.27
N CYS A 49 -4.06 -2.76 0.44
CA CYS A 49 -4.82 -1.60 0.91
C CYS A 49 -5.93 -2.07 1.88
N PRO A 50 -5.87 -1.70 3.18
CA PRO A 50 -6.84 -2.17 4.17
C PRO A 50 -8.25 -1.65 3.89
N THR A 51 -8.38 -0.47 3.29
CA THR A 51 -9.68 0.15 2.98
C THR A 51 -10.47 -0.62 1.91
N CYS A 52 -9.83 -0.99 0.80
CA CYS A 52 -10.48 -1.78 -0.25
C CYS A 52 -10.15 -3.27 -0.21
N LYS A 53 -9.29 -3.71 0.71
CA LYS A 53 -8.81 -5.10 0.84
C LYS A 53 -8.32 -5.70 -0.48
N GLY A 54 -7.60 -4.91 -1.27
CA GLY A 54 -7.08 -5.36 -2.57
C GLY A 54 -8.08 -5.33 -3.73
N THR A 55 -9.30 -4.81 -3.54
CA THR A 55 -10.30 -4.72 -4.62
C THR A 55 -10.13 -3.48 -5.50
N GLY A 56 -9.49 -2.41 -4.98
CA GLY A 56 -9.28 -1.14 -5.68
C GLY A 56 -10.49 -0.22 -5.68
N VAL A 57 -11.63 -0.67 -5.14
CA VAL A 57 -12.87 0.09 -5.07
C VAL A 57 -13.51 -0.05 -3.68
N VAL A 58 -14.16 1.00 -3.21
CA VAL A 58 -14.98 0.98 -1.99
C VAL A 58 -16.45 1.01 -2.36
N LYS A 59 -17.24 0.17 -1.70
CA LYS A 59 -18.70 0.21 -1.83
C LYS A 59 -19.21 1.31 -0.91
N VAL A 60 -19.62 2.43 -1.51
CA VAL A 60 -20.27 3.50 -0.77
C VAL A 60 -21.77 3.19 -0.80
N ASP A 61 -22.30 2.85 0.37
CA ASP A 61 -23.76 2.84 0.55
C ASP A 61 -24.21 4.32 0.60
N PRO A 62 -25.25 4.70 -0.18
CA PRO A 62 -25.68 6.09 -0.29
C PRO A 62 -26.18 6.69 1.03
#